data_AF-A0A812JF04-F1
#
_entry.id   AF-A0A812JF04-F1
#
_cell.length_a   1.000
_cell.length_b   1.000
_cell.length_c   1.000
_cell.angle_alpha   90.00
_cell.angle_beta   90.00
_cell.angle_gamma   90.00
#
_symmetry.space_group_name_H-M   'P 1'
#
loop_
_entity.id
_entity.type
_entity.pdbx_description
1 polymer ?
#
loop_
_entity_poly.entity_id
_entity_poly.type
_entity_poly.pdbx_seq_one_letter_code
_entity_poly.pdbx_strand_id
1 'polypeptide(L)'
;MFTTNMRATRPEILRGVRASEVLRHLPWVWLRRDLTSLYPLSHETAKFDQFWSHSWKGALWAKYVNIFYLQTCLPANIVGIISASVACVLVSEGLLEARKGWCLLLGFAGFCVTPLLWRSGKVVFLDMACINQRDQGLKGEAIISMGAFLKQSDSMLVLWDPTWVTRLWCVFEIAAFLHSRNSGCKAVLQIIPPLLGPALLGGEILFGLACVAYAYMETSLASSDDLRFSAVVHVVYHGGLGILCSGFVAHALRGYARSVETLNEQLCEFKAAGTSSSCCEQGHGPETETTVVCDRAILFQCITHWYGSLDKFESQVQSEVRTALIDQLANKSMSYQRLLLFFTPYVWIRFEYTASYGGDHIRQLVDLTQTFTYWMAVYPFMNKLLFRLCYRFRARCCRLHWDILLSVAVVITAFLYYITFYIIQLYVFQQNKHDLVLSMISLVSWLAVTAILWRIT
;
A
#
# COMPACT_ATOMS: atom_id res chain seq x y z
N MET A 1 4.44 38.68 5.12
CA MET A 1 5.44 38.40 4.07
C MET A 1 5.92 36.94 4.05
N PHE A 2 6.09 36.28 5.21
CA PHE A 2 6.49 34.86 5.27
C PHE A 2 5.38 33.90 4.79
N THR A 3 4.15 34.13 5.26
CA THR A 3 2.97 33.37 4.86
C THR A 3 2.75 33.45 3.35
N THR A 4 2.74 34.64 2.74
CA THR A 4 2.50 34.85 1.30
C THR A 4 3.40 34.04 0.36
N ASN A 5 4.64 33.72 0.76
CA ASN A 5 5.60 32.99 -0.09
C ASN A 5 5.82 31.54 0.33
N MET A 6 5.02 31.02 1.27
CA MET A 6 5.22 29.71 1.90
C MET A 6 6.65 29.56 2.43
N ARG A 7 7.14 30.57 3.15
CA ARG A 7 8.47 30.58 3.77
C ARG A 7 8.35 30.37 5.28
N ALA A 8 9.33 29.70 5.86
CA ALA A 8 9.42 29.51 7.29
C ALA A 8 9.68 30.85 7.98
N THR A 9 9.23 30.98 9.24
CA THR A 9 9.54 32.14 10.09
C THR A 9 11.04 32.28 10.31
N ARG A 10 11.72 31.14 10.50
CA ARG A 10 13.18 31.02 10.61
C ARG A 10 13.63 29.62 10.17
N PRO A 11 14.87 29.41 9.69
CA PRO A 11 15.32 28.11 9.21
C PRO A 11 15.25 26.99 10.26
N GLU A 12 15.47 27.30 11.54
CA GLU A 12 15.56 26.34 12.65
C GLU A 12 14.21 25.69 12.99
N ILE A 13 13.10 26.32 12.57
CA ILE A 13 11.75 25.75 12.77
C ILE A 13 11.53 24.53 11.89
N LEU A 14 12.25 24.43 10.76
CA LEU A 14 12.10 23.36 9.80
C LEU A 14 12.83 22.12 10.30
N ARG A 15 12.09 21.28 11.02
CA ARG A 15 12.63 20.04 11.59
C ARG A 15 12.05 18.83 10.91
N GLY A 16 12.90 17.86 10.59
CA GLY A 16 12.54 16.57 10.00
C GLY A 16 13.00 15.42 10.89
N VAL A 17 12.34 14.28 10.78
CA VAL A 17 12.70 13.06 11.51
C VAL A 17 12.98 11.93 10.53
N ARG A 18 13.91 11.04 10.83
CA ARG A 18 14.12 9.85 9.99
C ARG A 18 12.95 8.89 10.14
N ALA A 19 12.44 8.37 9.03
CA ALA A 19 11.32 7.42 9.02
C ALA A 19 11.62 6.18 9.90
N SER A 20 12.87 5.69 9.90
CA SER A 20 13.31 4.58 10.76
C SER A 20 13.25 4.91 12.26
N GLU A 21 13.58 6.14 12.66
CA GLU A 21 13.52 6.56 14.06
C GLU A 21 12.06 6.63 14.55
N VAL A 22 11.16 7.15 13.72
CA VAL A 22 9.71 7.13 14.01
C VAL A 22 9.24 5.70 14.17
N LEU A 23 9.52 4.82 13.20
CA LEU A 23 9.05 3.43 13.25
C LEU A 23 9.59 2.68 14.47
N ARG A 24 10.83 2.95 14.90
CA ARG A 24 11.43 2.30 16.07
C ARG A 24 10.85 2.80 17.39
N HIS A 25 10.62 4.10 17.53
CA HIS A 25 10.24 4.72 18.81
C HIS A 25 8.73 4.85 19.01
N LEU A 26 7.96 5.00 17.93
CA LEU A 26 6.52 5.28 18.01
C LEU A 26 5.72 4.24 18.83
N PRO A 27 5.98 2.92 18.72
CA PRO A 27 5.31 1.93 19.58
C PRO A 27 5.55 2.17 21.08
N TRP A 28 6.77 2.56 21.46
CA TRP A 28 7.13 2.86 22.86
C TRP A 28 6.48 4.15 23.35
N VAL A 29 6.43 5.16 22.48
CA VAL A 29 5.75 6.43 22.75
C VAL A 29 4.27 6.22 23.02
N TRP A 30 3.62 5.35 22.24
CA TRP A 30 2.22 5.00 22.48
C TRP A 30 2.00 4.25 23.78
N LEU A 31 2.88 3.30 24.09
CA LEU A 31 2.82 2.56 25.36
C LEU A 31 2.96 3.49 26.56
N ARG A 32 3.86 4.49 26.48
CA ARG A 32 4.10 5.48 27.55
C ARG A 32 3.14 6.67 27.52
N ARG A 33 2.35 6.82 26.45
CA ARG A 33 1.48 7.98 26.16
C ARG A 33 2.21 9.33 26.20
N ASP A 34 3.49 9.35 25.81
CA ASP A 34 4.33 10.55 25.85
C ASP A 34 4.83 10.94 24.45
N LEU A 35 3.99 11.68 23.72
CA LEU A 35 4.33 12.21 22.39
C LEU A 35 5.51 13.21 22.43
N THR A 36 5.80 13.81 23.59
CA THR A 36 6.85 14.84 23.68
C THR A 36 8.25 14.25 23.49
N SER A 37 8.41 12.96 23.77
CA SER A 37 9.64 12.21 23.53
C SER A 37 10.03 12.08 22.04
N LEU A 38 9.13 12.37 21.10
CA LEU A 38 9.43 12.32 19.66
C LEU A 38 10.15 13.57 19.15
N TYR A 39 9.86 14.74 19.71
CA TYR A 39 10.42 16.01 19.23
C TYR A 39 11.96 16.05 19.25
N PRO A 40 12.64 15.56 20.30
CA PRO A 40 14.10 15.47 20.32
C PRO A 40 14.72 14.59 19.23
N LEU A 41 13.96 13.67 18.62
CA LEU A 41 14.43 12.82 17.52
C LEU A 41 14.45 13.57 16.18
N SER A 42 13.72 14.68 16.07
CA SER A 42 13.75 15.54 14.91
C SER A 42 15.03 16.38 14.89
N HIS A 43 15.51 16.75 13.71
CA HIS A 43 16.67 17.62 13.49
C HIS A 43 16.33 18.68 12.43
N GLU A 44 17.05 19.80 12.47
CA GLU A 44 16.90 20.87 11.49
C GLU A 44 17.24 20.35 10.08
N THR A 45 16.39 20.68 9.12
CA THR A 45 16.58 20.31 7.72
C THR A 45 15.95 21.37 6.81
N ALA A 46 16.62 21.63 5.68
CA ALA A 46 16.09 22.52 4.64
C ALA A 46 15.16 21.79 3.65
N LYS A 47 15.10 20.45 3.71
CA LYS A 47 14.40 19.62 2.73
C LYS A 47 13.83 18.35 3.36
N PHE A 48 12.69 17.90 2.84
CA PHE A 48 12.03 16.67 3.26
C PHE A 48 11.85 15.74 2.06
N ASP A 49 12.17 14.45 2.23
CA ASP A 49 11.89 13.44 1.21
C ASP A 49 10.38 13.22 1.07
N GLN A 50 9.64 13.33 2.20
CA GLN A 50 8.20 13.11 2.22
C GLN A 50 7.49 13.83 3.37
N PHE A 51 6.34 14.43 3.08
CA PHE A 51 5.40 14.96 4.07
C PHE A 51 4.37 13.88 4.44
N TRP A 52 4.18 13.57 5.71
CA TRP A 52 3.18 12.59 6.17
C TRP A 52 1.96 13.30 6.75
N SER A 53 0.86 13.30 5.99
CA SER A 53 -0.45 13.79 6.42
C SER A 53 -1.33 12.64 6.90
N HIS A 54 -2.05 12.85 7.99
CA HIS A 54 -3.01 11.89 8.52
C HIS A 54 -4.10 12.60 9.34
N SER A 55 -5.27 11.97 9.45
CA SER A 55 -6.21 12.36 10.51
C SER A 55 -5.69 11.83 11.85
N TRP A 56 -5.86 12.60 12.92
CA TRP A 56 -5.70 12.13 14.30
C TRP A 56 -6.81 11.17 14.73
N LYS A 57 -7.97 11.15 14.04
CA LYS A 57 -9.04 10.18 14.26
C LYS A 57 -8.70 8.85 13.57
N GLY A 58 -9.24 7.74 14.08
CA GLY A 58 -9.02 6.39 13.52
C GLY A 58 -7.82 5.64 14.12
N ALA A 59 -7.74 4.35 13.79
CA ALA A 59 -6.80 3.42 14.41
C ALA A 59 -5.32 3.79 14.14
N LEU A 60 -4.60 4.15 15.20
CA LEU A 60 -3.18 4.48 15.13
C LEU A 60 -2.34 3.29 14.64
N TRP A 61 -2.61 2.08 15.15
CA TRP A 61 -1.89 0.87 14.74
C TRP A 61 -1.94 0.64 13.23
N ALA A 62 -3.09 0.90 12.59
CA ALA A 62 -3.26 0.70 11.16
C ALA A 62 -2.36 1.67 10.37
N LYS A 63 -2.29 2.93 10.79
CA LYS A 63 -1.40 3.95 10.21
C LYS A 63 0.07 3.57 10.34
N TYR A 64 0.47 3.09 11.51
CA TYR A 64 1.84 2.63 11.74
C TYR A 64 2.20 1.43 10.87
N VAL A 65 1.36 0.40 10.83
CA VAL A 65 1.59 -0.78 9.97
C VAL A 65 1.63 -0.38 8.49
N ASN A 66 0.82 0.60 8.08
CA ASN A 66 0.88 1.19 6.75
C ASN A 66 2.25 1.79 6.42
N ILE A 67 2.74 2.68 7.29
CA ILE A 67 4.04 3.33 7.12
C ILE A 67 5.14 2.26 7.14
N PHE A 68 5.07 1.33 8.10
CA PHE A 68 6.01 0.23 8.21
C PHE A 68 6.08 -0.56 6.90
N TYR A 69 4.94 -1.02 6.38
CA TYR A 69 4.84 -1.73 5.11
C TYR A 69 5.48 -0.94 3.96
N LEU A 70 5.16 0.35 3.82
CA LEU A 70 5.69 1.19 2.74
C LEU A 70 7.21 1.38 2.79
N GLN A 71 7.80 1.32 3.99
CA GLN A 71 9.24 1.53 4.18
C GLN A 71 10.04 0.23 4.13
N THR A 72 9.44 -0.93 4.44
CA THR A 72 10.16 -2.20 4.64
C THR A 72 9.78 -3.31 3.66
N CYS A 73 8.60 -3.27 3.03
CA CYS A 73 8.10 -4.40 2.23
C CYS A 73 8.96 -4.68 0.99
N LEU A 74 9.35 -3.65 0.22
CA LEU A 74 10.20 -3.83 -0.96
C LEU A 74 11.56 -4.47 -0.62
N PRO A 75 12.37 -3.94 0.31
CA PRO A 75 13.64 -4.56 0.67
C PRO A 75 13.45 -5.95 1.27
N ALA A 76 12.41 -6.17 2.08
CA ALA A 76 12.11 -7.50 2.65
C ALA A 76 11.86 -8.55 1.56
N ASN A 77 11.10 -8.19 0.54
CA ASN A 77 10.84 -9.05 -0.61
C ASN A 77 12.07 -9.33 -1.46
N ILE A 78 12.91 -8.31 -1.69
CA ILE A 78 14.19 -8.48 -2.41
C ILE A 78 15.08 -9.47 -1.66
N VAL A 79 15.27 -9.28 -0.35
CA VAL A 79 16.08 -10.18 0.49
C VAL A 79 15.46 -11.59 0.52
N GLY A 80 14.13 -11.69 0.61
CA GLY A 80 13.43 -12.97 0.52
C GLY A 80 13.68 -13.70 -0.79
N ILE A 81 13.56 -13.03 -1.94
CA ILE A 81 13.85 -13.62 -3.26
C ILE A 81 15.32 -14.06 -3.35
N ILE A 82 16.27 -13.23 -2.88
CA ILE A 82 17.69 -13.59 -2.89
C ILE A 82 17.93 -14.83 -2.02
N SER A 83 17.36 -14.87 -0.82
CA SER A 83 17.51 -15.98 0.12
C SER A 83 16.92 -17.28 -0.46
N ALA A 84 15.74 -17.21 -1.09
CA ALA A 84 15.14 -18.34 -1.79
C ALA A 84 15.95 -18.77 -3.02
N SER A 85 16.57 -17.84 -3.74
CA SER A 85 17.43 -18.15 -4.89
C SER A 85 18.70 -18.88 -4.47
N VAL A 86 19.33 -18.47 -3.37
CA VAL A 86 20.49 -19.17 -2.79
C VAL A 86 20.08 -20.59 -2.39
N ALA A 87 18.94 -20.76 -1.73
CA ALA A 87 18.41 -22.07 -1.39
C ALA A 87 18.19 -22.96 -2.62
N CYS A 88 17.63 -22.38 -3.70
CA CYS A 88 17.37 -23.07 -4.96
C CYS A 88 18.67 -23.63 -5.56
N VAL A 89 19.74 -22.84 -5.56
CA VAL A 89 21.07 -23.29 -6.02
C VAL A 89 21.61 -24.42 -5.13
N LEU A 90 21.57 -24.25 -3.81
CA LEU A 90 22.06 -25.27 -2.87
C LEU A 90 21.31 -26.61 -3.01
N VAL A 91 20.00 -26.57 -3.23
CA VAL A 91 19.20 -27.78 -3.50
C VAL A 91 19.54 -28.38 -4.87
N SER A 92 19.72 -27.56 -5.90
CA SER A 92 20.06 -28.02 -7.26
C SER A 92 21.42 -28.72 -7.32
N GLU A 93 22.39 -28.26 -6.52
CA GLU A 93 23.72 -28.86 -6.38
C GLU A 93 23.74 -30.09 -5.43
N GLY A 94 22.60 -30.45 -4.84
CA GLY A 94 22.48 -31.58 -3.91
C GLY A 94 23.08 -31.33 -2.52
N LEU A 95 23.40 -30.08 -2.17
CA LEU A 95 23.87 -29.70 -0.83
C LEU A 95 22.72 -29.65 0.19
N LEU A 96 21.49 -29.42 -0.29
CA LEU A 96 20.25 -29.49 0.48
C LEU A 96 19.28 -30.48 -0.16
N GLU A 97 18.44 -31.11 0.65
CA GLU A 97 17.43 -32.05 0.17
C GLU A 97 16.32 -31.34 -0.62
N ALA A 98 15.99 -31.87 -1.80
CA ALA A 98 14.88 -31.35 -2.61
C ALA A 98 13.50 -31.64 -1.98
N ARG A 99 12.55 -30.75 -2.22
CA ARG A 99 11.14 -30.84 -1.76
C ARG A 99 10.99 -30.86 -0.24
N LYS A 100 11.90 -30.21 0.48
CA LYS A 100 11.82 -29.98 1.94
C LYS A 100 11.39 -28.56 2.30
N GLY A 101 11.18 -27.69 1.30
CA GLY A 101 10.70 -26.33 1.49
C GLY A 101 11.79 -25.34 1.91
N TRP A 102 13.06 -25.63 1.59
CA TRP A 102 14.20 -24.76 1.91
C TRP A 102 14.08 -23.39 1.24
N CYS A 103 13.64 -23.35 -0.02
CA CYS A 103 13.44 -22.10 -0.75
C CYS A 103 12.39 -21.21 -0.09
N LEU A 104 11.28 -21.82 0.32
CA LEU A 104 10.18 -21.14 1.00
C LEU A 104 10.59 -20.67 2.39
N LEU A 105 11.26 -21.52 3.17
CA LEU A 105 11.73 -21.22 4.52
C LEU A 105 12.73 -20.06 4.51
N LEU A 106 13.78 -20.14 3.69
CA LEU A 106 14.82 -19.10 3.63
C LEU A 106 14.27 -17.81 3.02
N GLY A 107 13.38 -17.89 2.03
CA GLY A 107 12.68 -16.71 1.51
C GLY A 107 11.84 -16.00 2.56
N PHE A 108 11.03 -16.75 3.31
CA PHE A 108 10.20 -16.22 4.39
C PHE A 108 11.04 -15.68 5.55
N ALA A 109 12.12 -16.37 5.93
CA ALA A 109 13.06 -15.90 6.95
C ALA A 109 13.72 -14.57 6.55
N GLY A 110 14.21 -14.47 5.30
CA GLY A 110 14.75 -13.23 4.75
C GLY A 110 13.73 -12.09 4.78
N PHE A 111 12.48 -12.39 4.40
CA PHE A 111 11.36 -11.44 4.48
C PHE A 111 11.06 -10.98 5.92
N CYS A 112 11.03 -11.88 6.90
CA CYS A 112 10.72 -11.54 8.30
C CYS A 112 11.86 -10.80 9.02
N VAL A 113 13.12 -11.15 8.72
CA VAL A 113 14.29 -10.55 9.37
C VAL A 113 14.56 -9.14 8.83
N THR A 114 14.31 -8.90 7.54
CA THR A 114 14.65 -7.61 6.92
C THR A 114 14.00 -6.42 7.59
N PRO A 115 12.69 -6.39 7.92
CA PRO A 115 12.09 -5.27 8.63
C PRO A 115 12.67 -4.98 10.02
N LEU A 116 13.35 -5.95 10.66
CA LEU A 116 14.04 -5.76 11.94
C LEU A 116 15.38 -5.02 11.78
N LEU A 117 16.03 -5.23 10.64
CA LEU A 117 17.37 -4.70 10.35
C LEU A 117 17.35 -3.47 9.45
N TRP A 118 16.32 -3.33 8.61
CA TRP A 118 16.22 -2.30 7.59
C TRP A 118 15.95 -0.93 8.22
N ARG A 119 16.80 0.05 7.91
CA ARG A 119 16.66 1.43 8.37
C ARG A 119 16.49 2.36 7.20
N SER A 120 15.24 2.78 6.95
CA SER A 120 14.95 3.81 5.95
C SER A 120 15.64 5.12 6.35
N GLY A 121 16.48 5.64 5.45
CA GLY A 121 17.19 6.91 5.59
C GLY A 121 16.34 8.15 5.28
N LYS A 122 15.09 7.96 4.86
CA LYS A 122 14.21 9.07 4.45
C LYS A 122 13.96 10.04 5.60
N VAL A 123 14.18 11.32 5.36
CA VAL A 123 13.82 12.43 6.26
C VAL A 123 12.41 12.88 5.94
N VAL A 124 11.53 12.76 6.92
CA VAL A 124 10.09 13.03 6.74
C VAL A 124 9.62 14.11 7.70
N PHE A 125 8.60 14.83 7.26
CA PHE A 125 7.82 15.67 8.16
C PHE A 125 6.65 14.85 8.73
N LEU A 126 6.54 14.84 10.06
CA LEU A 126 5.42 14.27 10.79
C LEU A 126 5.09 15.22 11.94
N ASP A 127 3.88 15.77 11.95
CA ASP A 127 3.42 16.80 12.90
C ASP A 127 3.78 16.50 14.37
N MET A 128 3.52 15.29 14.84
CA MET A 128 3.78 14.87 16.22
C MET A 128 5.27 14.77 16.60
N ALA A 129 6.17 14.63 15.62
CA ALA A 129 7.62 14.53 15.84
C ALA A 129 8.36 15.81 15.46
N CYS A 130 7.88 16.56 14.48
CA CYS A 130 8.55 17.73 13.93
C CYS A 130 8.10 19.04 14.58
N ILE A 131 6.91 19.08 15.20
CA ILE A 131 6.39 20.24 15.90
C ILE A 131 6.52 20.02 17.40
N ASN A 132 7.03 21.03 18.11
CA ASN A 132 7.10 20.99 19.58
C ASN A 132 5.67 21.05 20.15
N GLN A 133 5.21 19.95 20.74
CA GLN A 133 3.84 19.86 21.27
C GLN A 133 3.66 20.54 22.64
N ARG A 134 4.74 20.93 23.31
CA ARG A 134 4.73 21.51 24.67
C ARG A 134 4.87 23.03 24.65
N ASP A 135 5.78 23.55 23.85
CA ASP A 135 6.01 24.98 23.72
C ASP A 135 5.00 25.58 22.73
N GLN A 136 4.05 26.36 23.25
CA GLN A 136 2.99 26.99 22.45
C GLN A 136 3.53 28.02 21.45
N GLY A 137 4.64 28.70 21.78
CA GLY A 137 5.28 29.66 20.88
C GLY A 137 5.89 28.96 19.67
N LEU A 138 6.69 27.92 19.92
CA LEU A 138 7.28 27.10 18.85
C LEU A 138 6.21 26.37 18.03
N LYS A 139 5.13 25.90 18.68
CA LYS A 139 3.99 25.30 17.99
C LYS A 139 3.33 26.30 17.04
N GLY A 140 3.05 27.52 17.52
CA GLY A 140 2.48 28.59 16.70
C GLY A 140 3.37 28.97 15.51
N GLU A 141 4.69 29.12 15.73
CA GLU A 141 5.65 29.38 14.66
C GLU A 141 5.69 28.27 13.61
N ALA A 142 5.64 27.00 14.04
CA ALA A 142 5.62 25.86 13.14
C ALA A 142 4.32 25.80 12.31
N ILE A 143 3.17 26.11 12.92
CA ILE A 143 1.87 26.19 12.23
C ILE A 143 1.88 27.30 11.18
N ILE A 144 2.39 28.49 11.50
CA ILE A 144 2.54 29.60 10.54
C ILE A 144 3.50 29.20 9.41
N SER A 145 4.51 28.39 9.72
CA SER A 145 5.50 27.87 8.77
C SER A 145 5.05 26.64 7.98
N MET A 146 3.80 26.17 8.14
CA MET A 146 3.29 24.94 7.50
C MET A 146 3.47 24.91 5.97
N GLY A 147 3.23 26.05 5.32
CA GLY A 147 3.44 26.19 3.87
C GLY A 147 4.88 25.88 3.45
N ALA A 148 5.88 26.20 4.29
CA ALA A 148 7.28 25.93 4.01
C ALA A 148 7.61 24.43 4.09
N PHE A 149 7.08 23.71 5.07
CA PHE A 149 7.21 22.25 5.15
C PHE A 149 6.65 21.56 3.91
N LEU A 150 5.45 21.96 3.47
CA LEU A 150 4.80 21.43 2.26
C LEU A 150 5.61 21.78 1.01
N LYS A 151 6.07 23.03 0.89
CA LYS A 151 6.86 23.49 -0.26
C LYS A 151 8.21 22.77 -0.37
N GLN A 152 8.89 22.54 0.76
CA GLN A 152 10.20 21.88 0.81
C GLN A 152 10.14 20.34 0.77
N SER A 153 8.93 19.76 0.74
CA SER A 153 8.74 18.33 0.61
C SER A 153 8.76 17.89 -0.86
N ASP A 154 9.53 16.85 -1.18
CA ASP A 154 9.61 16.26 -2.52
C ASP A 154 8.35 15.46 -2.88
N SER A 155 7.75 14.80 -1.88
CA SER A 155 6.53 14.00 -2.03
C SER A 155 5.61 14.14 -0.82
N MET A 156 4.34 13.72 -0.97
CA MET A 156 3.36 13.72 0.12
C MET A 156 2.70 12.34 0.22
N LEU A 157 2.70 11.78 1.43
CA LEU A 157 1.95 10.58 1.81
C LEU A 157 0.74 11.01 2.65
N VAL A 158 -0.45 10.58 2.25
CA VAL A 158 -1.70 10.83 2.97
C VAL A 158 -2.29 9.50 3.40
N LEU A 159 -2.44 9.32 4.71
CA LEU A 159 -3.18 8.21 5.30
C LEU A 159 -4.65 8.60 5.40
N TRP A 160 -5.43 8.23 4.38
CA TRP A 160 -6.81 8.67 4.20
C TRP A 160 -7.82 7.77 4.90
N ASP A 161 -8.63 8.34 5.78
CA ASP A 161 -9.81 7.68 6.34
C ASP A 161 -11.10 8.48 6.04
N PRO A 162 -12.30 7.91 6.22
CA PRO A 162 -13.55 8.60 5.91
C PRO A 162 -13.77 9.93 6.65
N THR A 163 -13.09 10.17 7.78
CA THR A 163 -13.17 11.45 8.51
C THR A 163 -12.20 12.50 8.01
N TRP A 164 -11.32 12.15 7.07
CA TRP A 164 -10.24 13.03 6.62
C TRP A 164 -10.77 14.34 6.00
N VAL A 165 -11.80 14.28 5.16
CA VAL A 165 -12.37 15.45 4.46
C VAL A 165 -13.15 16.38 5.41
N THR A 166 -13.56 15.90 6.58
CA THR A 166 -14.30 16.71 7.55
C THR A 166 -13.40 17.65 8.35
N ARG A 167 -12.07 17.58 8.17
CA ARG A 167 -11.08 18.37 8.90
C ARG A 167 -10.43 19.39 7.98
N LEU A 168 -10.52 20.67 8.35
CA LEU A 168 -9.95 21.77 7.54
C LEU A 168 -8.45 21.56 7.29
N TRP A 169 -7.74 21.18 8.35
CA TRP A 169 -6.30 21.01 8.34
C TRP A 169 -5.83 20.00 7.29
N CYS A 170 -6.45 18.82 7.28
CA CYS A 170 -6.11 17.75 6.35
C CYS A 170 -6.32 18.18 4.89
N VAL A 171 -7.48 18.77 4.59
CA VAL A 171 -7.81 19.24 3.22
C VAL A 171 -6.87 20.36 2.78
N PHE A 172 -6.58 21.29 3.69
CA PHE A 172 -5.62 22.37 3.48
C PHE A 172 -4.22 21.85 3.13
N GLU A 173 -3.71 20.82 3.80
CA GLU A 173 -2.37 20.29 3.52
C GLU A 173 -2.22 19.80 2.07
N ILE A 174 -3.19 19.03 1.54
CA ILE A 174 -3.11 18.57 0.14
C ILE A 174 -3.26 19.73 -0.82
N ALA A 175 -4.25 20.60 -0.60
CA ALA A 175 -4.48 21.75 -1.45
C ALA A 175 -3.24 22.65 -1.50
N ALA A 176 -2.59 22.88 -0.37
CA ALA A 176 -1.39 23.71 -0.25
C ALA A 176 -0.16 23.01 -0.85
N PHE A 177 -0.03 21.69 -0.68
CA PHE A 177 1.01 20.90 -1.35
C PHE A 177 0.90 21.03 -2.87
N LEU A 178 -0.29 20.82 -3.44
CA LEU A 178 -0.54 20.93 -4.88
C LEU A 178 -0.30 22.37 -5.37
N HIS A 179 -0.82 23.37 -4.66
CA HIS A 179 -0.62 24.78 -4.99
C HIS A 179 0.86 25.21 -4.95
N SER A 180 1.67 24.61 -4.07
CA SER A 180 3.10 24.93 -3.96
C SER A 180 3.95 24.43 -5.14
N ARG A 181 3.41 23.57 -6.01
CA ARG A 181 4.14 23.03 -7.16
C ARG A 181 4.14 24.02 -8.32
N ASN A 182 5.27 24.13 -9.01
CA ASN A 182 5.37 24.94 -10.22
C ASN A 182 4.49 24.35 -11.34
N SER A 183 3.93 25.22 -12.17
CA SER A 183 3.17 24.83 -13.37
C SER A 183 3.98 23.86 -14.23
N GLY A 184 3.45 22.66 -14.45
CA GLY A 184 4.10 21.59 -15.24
C GLY A 184 4.90 20.57 -14.42
N CYS A 185 5.20 20.82 -13.14
CA CYS A 185 5.78 19.80 -12.26
C CYS A 185 4.69 18.87 -11.72
N LYS A 186 4.75 17.58 -12.07
CA LYS A 186 3.81 16.59 -11.54
C LYS A 186 4.03 16.37 -10.04
N ALA A 187 3.05 16.72 -9.23
CA ALA A 187 3.07 16.47 -7.80
C ALA A 187 3.18 14.96 -7.50
N VAL A 188 4.14 14.57 -6.65
CA VAL A 188 4.28 13.18 -6.19
C VAL A 188 3.42 12.99 -4.94
N LEU A 189 2.13 12.71 -5.17
CA LEU A 189 1.14 12.46 -4.13
C LEU A 189 0.81 10.97 -4.04
N GLN A 190 0.88 10.41 -2.84
CA GLN A 190 0.51 9.03 -2.55
C GLN A 190 -0.57 9.03 -1.46
N ILE A 191 -1.78 8.60 -1.81
CA ILE A 191 -2.90 8.52 -0.85
C ILE A 191 -3.26 7.05 -0.65
N ILE A 192 -3.31 6.64 0.62
CA ILE A 192 -3.46 5.24 1.00
C ILE A 192 -4.45 5.14 2.17
N PRO A 193 -5.42 4.22 2.13
CA PRO A 193 -6.28 4.00 3.28
C PRO A 193 -5.49 3.29 4.41
N PRO A 194 -5.71 3.63 5.71
CA PRO A 194 -5.01 3.06 6.87
C PRO A 194 -4.91 1.54 6.89
N LEU A 195 -5.91 0.84 6.34
CA LEU A 195 -5.97 -0.62 6.36
C LEU A 195 -5.29 -1.30 5.16
N LEU A 196 -4.83 -0.58 4.13
CA LEU A 196 -4.22 -1.22 2.96
C LEU A 196 -2.94 -1.99 3.29
N GLY A 197 -2.01 -1.36 3.99
CA GLY A 197 -0.74 -1.97 4.42
C GLY A 197 -0.94 -3.13 5.37
N PRO A 198 -1.79 -3.02 6.42
CA PRO A 198 -2.21 -4.18 7.20
C PRO A 198 -2.76 -5.33 6.35
N ALA A 199 -3.63 -5.03 5.38
CA ALA A 199 -4.23 -6.04 4.52
C ALA A 199 -3.20 -6.70 3.59
N LEU A 200 -2.29 -5.91 3.01
CA LEU A 200 -1.24 -6.41 2.12
C LEU A 200 -0.19 -7.21 2.90
N LEU A 201 0.34 -6.68 4.00
CA LEU A 201 1.34 -7.36 4.83
C LEU A 201 0.77 -8.63 5.46
N GLY A 202 -0.41 -8.53 6.09
CA GLY A 202 -1.06 -9.67 6.72
C GLY A 202 -1.49 -10.72 5.69
N GLY A 203 -1.96 -10.28 4.52
CA GLY A 203 -2.32 -11.17 3.42
C GLY A 203 -1.12 -11.86 2.79
N GLU A 204 0.02 -11.18 2.64
CA GLU A 204 1.28 -11.75 2.14
C GLU A 204 1.83 -12.81 3.13
N ILE A 205 1.80 -12.52 4.44
CA ILE A 205 2.16 -13.51 5.48
C ILE A 205 1.22 -14.72 5.42
N LEU A 206 -0.09 -14.48 5.37
CA LEU A 206 -1.08 -15.56 5.30
C LEU A 206 -0.92 -16.38 4.01
N PHE A 207 -0.64 -15.74 2.89
CA PHE A 207 -0.36 -16.41 1.62
C PHE A 207 0.93 -17.24 1.70
N GLY A 208 1.98 -16.74 2.34
CA GLY A 208 3.19 -17.51 2.61
C GLY A 208 2.92 -18.74 3.48
N LEU A 209 2.16 -18.61 4.57
CA LEU A 209 1.74 -19.74 5.40
C LEU A 209 0.87 -20.73 4.61
N ALA A 210 0.01 -20.25 3.72
CA ALA A 210 -0.76 -21.08 2.81
C ALA A 210 0.15 -21.83 1.83
N CYS A 211 1.21 -21.21 1.30
CA CYS A 211 2.21 -21.92 0.49
C CYS A 211 2.92 -23.02 1.30
N VAL A 212 3.25 -22.78 2.58
CA VAL A 212 3.85 -23.80 3.46
C VAL A 212 2.90 -24.97 3.66
N ALA A 213 1.63 -24.68 3.98
CA ALA A 213 0.61 -25.71 4.15
C ALA A 213 0.40 -26.52 2.86
N TYR A 214 0.39 -25.86 1.70
CA TYR A 214 0.29 -26.53 0.41
C TYR A 214 1.47 -27.47 0.14
N ALA A 215 2.71 -27.01 0.33
CA ALA A 215 3.90 -27.84 0.16
C ALA A 215 3.89 -29.07 1.08
N TYR A 216 3.46 -28.89 2.34
CA TYR A 216 3.34 -29.98 3.30
C TYR A 216 2.25 -30.99 2.92
N MET A 217 1.08 -30.51 2.49
CA MET A 217 0.00 -31.37 2.04
C MET A 217 0.41 -32.14 0.78
N GLU A 218 1.01 -31.49 -0.20
CA GLU A 218 1.46 -32.15 -1.42
C GLU A 218 2.50 -33.23 -1.11
N THR A 219 3.50 -32.95 -0.28
CA THR A 219 4.51 -33.96 0.09
C THR A 219 3.92 -35.13 0.88
N SER A 220 2.93 -34.87 1.74
CA SER A 220 2.24 -35.92 2.51
C SER A 220 1.32 -36.78 1.63
N LEU A 221 0.64 -36.15 0.67
CA LEU A 221 -0.38 -36.76 -0.19
C LEU A 221 0.19 -37.36 -1.48
N ALA A 222 1.32 -36.87 -1.98
CA ALA A 222 2.02 -37.41 -3.15
C ALA A 222 2.75 -38.75 -2.86
N SER A 223 2.57 -39.32 -1.68
CA SER A 223 2.88 -40.73 -1.41
C SER A 223 1.99 -41.70 -2.21
N SER A 224 0.91 -41.21 -2.84
CA SER A 224 0.16 -41.91 -3.88
C SER A 224 0.59 -41.43 -5.28
N ASP A 225 1.10 -42.31 -6.14
CA ASP A 225 1.55 -42.03 -7.52
C ASP A 225 0.47 -41.51 -8.51
N ASP A 226 -0.71 -41.07 -8.04
CA ASP A 226 -1.81 -40.66 -8.90
C ASP A 226 -1.76 -39.15 -9.25
N LEU A 227 -1.31 -38.86 -10.47
CA LEU A 227 -1.28 -37.51 -11.05
C LEU A 227 -2.66 -36.81 -11.05
N ARG A 228 -3.76 -37.57 -11.15
CA ARG A 228 -5.12 -37.01 -11.10
C ARG A 228 -5.46 -36.51 -9.70
N PHE A 229 -4.96 -37.18 -8.68
CA PHE A 229 -5.14 -36.79 -7.29
C PHE A 229 -4.45 -35.46 -6.98
N SER A 230 -3.21 -35.26 -7.46
CA SER A 230 -2.48 -33.99 -7.32
C SER A 230 -3.21 -32.81 -8.01
N ALA A 231 -3.76 -33.03 -9.22
CA ALA A 231 -4.54 -32.00 -9.91
C ALA A 231 -5.84 -31.64 -9.16
N VAL A 232 -6.54 -32.62 -8.59
CA VAL A 232 -7.74 -32.39 -7.76
C VAL A 232 -7.36 -31.62 -6.49
N VAL A 233 -6.28 -31.98 -5.81
CA VAL A 233 -5.79 -31.25 -4.61
C VAL A 233 -5.46 -29.80 -4.96
N HIS A 234 -4.77 -29.55 -6.08
CA HIS A 234 -4.47 -28.20 -6.54
C HIS A 234 -5.74 -27.38 -6.83
N VAL A 235 -6.74 -27.97 -7.49
CA VAL A 235 -8.03 -27.31 -7.79
C VAL A 235 -8.87 -27.08 -6.53
N VAL A 236 -8.91 -28.03 -5.60
CA VAL A 236 -9.66 -27.89 -4.33
C VAL A 236 -9.02 -26.84 -3.43
N TYR A 237 -7.68 -26.83 -3.35
CA TYR A 237 -6.93 -25.88 -2.54
C TYR A 237 -7.05 -24.45 -3.07
N HIS A 238 -6.72 -24.25 -4.35
CA HIS A 238 -6.81 -22.93 -4.97
C HIS A 238 -8.25 -22.48 -5.25
N GLY A 239 -9.16 -23.42 -5.51
CA GLY A 239 -10.57 -23.16 -5.79
C GLY A 239 -11.39 -22.96 -4.52
N GLY A 240 -11.58 -23.99 -3.70
CA GLY A 240 -12.52 -23.94 -2.57
C GLY A 240 -12.11 -22.93 -1.49
N LEU A 241 -10.89 -23.08 -0.95
CA LEU A 241 -10.38 -22.19 0.09
C LEU A 241 -10.06 -20.80 -0.48
N GLY A 242 -9.47 -20.76 -1.70
CA GLY A 242 -9.16 -19.52 -2.39
C GLY A 242 -10.39 -18.66 -2.69
N ILE A 243 -11.49 -19.24 -3.17
CA ILE A 243 -12.75 -18.52 -3.41
C ILE A 243 -13.35 -18.01 -2.10
N LEU A 244 -13.35 -18.81 -1.04
CA LEU A 244 -13.90 -18.40 0.25
C LEU A 244 -13.13 -17.19 0.82
N CYS A 245 -11.81 -17.29 0.93
CA CYS A 245 -10.96 -16.20 1.44
C CYS A 245 -11.05 -14.95 0.56
N SER A 246 -11.00 -15.13 -0.77
CA SER A 246 -11.12 -14.03 -1.72
C SER A 246 -12.52 -13.40 -1.70
N GLY A 247 -13.57 -14.16 -1.35
CA GLY A 247 -14.94 -13.67 -1.19
C GLY A 247 -15.06 -12.62 -0.09
N PHE A 248 -14.44 -12.87 1.07
CA PHE A 248 -14.36 -11.89 2.15
C PHE A 248 -13.59 -10.64 1.73
N VAL A 249 -12.45 -10.83 1.06
CA VAL A 249 -11.64 -9.71 0.53
C VAL A 249 -12.43 -8.89 -0.48
N ALA A 250 -13.11 -9.52 -1.43
CA ALA A 250 -13.93 -8.86 -2.42
C ALA A 250 -15.08 -8.06 -1.80
N HIS A 251 -15.72 -8.60 -0.75
CA HIS A 251 -16.76 -7.89 0.00
C HIS A 251 -16.20 -6.64 0.69
N ALA A 252 -15.03 -6.76 1.33
CA ALA A 252 -14.34 -5.62 1.95
C ALA A 252 -13.92 -4.57 0.90
N LEU A 253 -13.40 -4.99 -0.25
CA LEU A 253 -13.02 -4.10 -1.36
C LEU A 253 -14.23 -3.34 -1.94
N ARG A 254 -15.41 -3.96 -2.01
CA ARG A 254 -16.66 -3.27 -2.37
C ARG A 254 -17.04 -2.22 -1.32
N GLY A 255 -16.85 -2.52 -0.04
CA GLY A 255 -17.00 -1.55 1.06
C GLY A 255 -16.05 -0.35 0.94
N TYR A 256 -14.79 -0.63 0.62
CA TYR A 256 -13.80 0.40 0.32
C TYR A 256 -14.22 1.26 -0.88
N ALA A 257 -14.64 0.66 -1.99
CA ALA A 257 -15.06 1.38 -3.19
C ALA A 257 -16.24 2.34 -2.92
N ARG A 258 -17.20 1.94 -2.08
CA ARG A 258 -18.28 2.83 -1.61
C ARG A 258 -17.76 4.01 -0.79
N SER A 259 -16.77 3.79 0.05
CA SER A 259 -16.16 4.86 0.86
C SER A 259 -15.44 5.89 -0.02
N VAL A 260 -14.83 5.45 -1.13
CA VAL A 260 -14.23 6.34 -2.13
C VAL A 260 -15.29 7.13 -2.90
N GLU A 261 -16.45 6.53 -3.19
CA GLU A 261 -17.58 7.24 -3.81
C GLU A 261 -18.16 8.31 -2.88
N THR A 262 -18.40 7.99 -1.60
CA THR A 262 -18.83 8.98 -0.61
C THR A 262 -17.82 10.13 -0.47
N LEU A 263 -16.51 9.83 -0.51
CA LEU A 263 -15.48 10.86 -0.52
C LEU A 263 -15.61 11.77 -1.74
N ASN A 264 -15.85 11.20 -2.93
CA ASN A 264 -16.03 11.98 -4.15
C ASN A 264 -17.18 12.97 -4.02
N GLU A 265 -18.33 12.51 -3.50
CA GLU A 265 -19.51 13.34 -3.24
C GLU A 265 -19.20 14.46 -2.22
N GLN A 266 -18.57 14.11 -1.09
CA GLN A 266 -18.18 15.08 -0.06
C GLN A 266 -17.21 16.15 -0.58
N LEU A 267 -16.32 15.78 -1.50
CA LEU A 267 -15.39 16.73 -2.14
C LEU A 267 -16.06 17.58 -3.20
N CYS A 268 -17.09 17.08 -3.90
CA CYS A 268 -17.89 17.88 -4.84
C CYS A 268 -18.58 19.05 -4.14
N GLU A 269 -19.12 18.82 -2.94
CA GLU A 269 -19.88 19.81 -2.17
C GLU A 269 -19.04 20.46 -1.06
N PHE A 270 -17.71 20.32 -1.14
CA PHE A 270 -16.83 20.76 -0.07
C PHE A 270 -16.99 22.27 0.21
N LYS A 271 -17.22 22.59 1.48
CA LYS A 271 -17.23 23.96 2.02
C LYS A 271 -16.31 24.04 3.23
N ALA A 272 -15.35 24.96 3.19
CA ALA A 272 -14.37 25.13 4.25
C ALA A 272 -15.05 25.54 5.58
N ALA A 273 -16.14 26.32 5.50
CA ALA A 273 -16.97 26.66 6.64
C ALA A 273 -17.54 25.43 7.38
N GLY A 274 -17.93 24.38 6.65
CA GLY A 274 -18.51 23.15 7.21
C GLY A 274 -17.51 22.16 7.80
N THR A 275 -16.21 22.46 7.76
CA THR A 275 -15.17 21.58 8.31
C THR A 275 -14.89 21.84 9.79
N SER A 276 -14.51 20.79 10.50
CA SER A 276 -14.07 20.83 11.88
C SER A 276 -12.60 21.26 12.03
N SER A 277 -12.27 21.78 13.21
CA SER A 277 -10.90 22.11 13.62
C SER A 277 -10.75 21.79 15.11
N SER A 278 -9.69 21.09 15.48
CA SER A 278 -9.55 20.54 16.84
C SER A 278 -9.49 21.61 17.92
N CYS A 279 -8.91 22.77 17.63
CA CYS A 279 -8.93 23.92 18.53
C CYS A 279 -10.35 24.44 18.81
N CYS A 280 -11.24 24.43 17.81
CA CYS A 280 -12.61 24.92 17.94
C CYS A 280 -13.51 23.91 18.65
N GLU A 281 -13.30 22.60 18.43
CA GLU A 281 -14.05 21.54 19.13
C GLU A 281 -13.77 21.53 20.65
N GLN A 282 -12.57 21.96 21.08
CA GLN A 282 -12.17 22.01 22.49
C GLN A 282 -12.62 23.28 23.23
N GLY A 283 -13.19 24.26 22.51
CA GLY A 283 -13.59 25.56 23.05
C GLY A 283 -12.40 26.52 23.17
N HIS A 284 -12.59 27.75 22.68
CA HIS A 284 -11.66 28.85 22.98
C HIS A 284 -11.98 29.33 24.40
N GLY A 285 -11.02 29.22 25.32
CA GLY A 285 -11.16 29.79 26.66
C GLY A 285 -11.40 31.31 26.59
N PRO A 286 -11.98 31.92 27.65
CA PRO A 286 -12.16 33.37 27.70
C PRO A 286 -10.83 34.11 27.46
N GLU A 287 -10.90 35.28 26.82
CA GLU A 287 -9.77 36.05 26.25
C GLU A 287 -8.68 36.51 27.26
N THR A 288 -8.75 36.06 28.51
CA THR A 288 -7.87 36.46 29.61
C THR A 288 -7.26 35.21 30.25
N GLU A 289 -6.13 34.75 29.70
CA GLU A 289 -4.88 34.46 30.46
C GLU A 289 -3.84 33.64 29.68
N THR A 290 -4.19 33.06 28.53
CA THR A 290 -3.21 32.71 27.47
C THR A 290 -3.97 32.62 26.16
N THR A 291 -3.72 33.53 25.22
CA THR A 291 -4.37 33.53 23.90
C THR A 291 -3.98 32.27 23.11
N VAL A 292 -4.77 31.22 23.26
CA VAL A 292 -4.67 30.04 22.39
C VAL A 292 -5.04 30.49 20.99
N VAL A 293 -4.02 30.70 20.14
CA VAL A 293 -4.21 31.13 18.76
C VAL A 293 -5.05 30.07 18.04
N CYS A 294 -6.15 30.50 17.43
CA CYS A 294 -7.05 29.59 16.74
C CYS A 294 -6.42 29.11 15.42
N ASP A 295 -6.05 27.83 15.33
CA ASP A 295 -5.49 27.22 14.13
C ASP A 295 -6.38 27.46 12.89
N ARG A 296 -7.70 27.40 13.07
CA ARG A 296 -8.68 27.67 11.99
C ARG A 296 -8.56 29.09 11.44
N ALA A 297 -8.36 30.08 12.30
CA ALA A 297 -8.18 31.47 11.89
C ALA A 297 -6.88 31.65 11.10
N ILE A 298 -5.78 31.02 11.54
CA ILE A 298 -4.51 31.02 10.81
C ILE A 298 -4.68 30.37 9.44
N LEU A 299 -5.34 29.22 9.36
CA LEU A 299 -5.57 28.52 8.11
C LEU A 299 -6.39 29.37 7.13
N PHE A 300 -7.45 30.03 7.59
CA PHE A 300 -8.22 30.94 6.72
C PHE A 300 -7.41 32.14 6.25
N GLN A 301 -6.55 32.70 7.10
CA GLN A 301 -5.62 33.74 6.65
C GLN A 301 -4.67 33.20 5.59
N CYS A 302 -4.07 32.02 5.79
CA CYS A 302 -3.20 31.40 4.78
C CYS A 302 -3.94 31.14 3.47
N ILE A 303 -5.18 30.64 3.54
CA ILE A 303 -6.04 30.41 2.38
C ILE A 303 -6.27 31.70 1.60
N THR A 304 -6.70 32.77 2.26
CA THR A 304 -6.94 34.05 1.60
C THR A 304 -5.65 34.61 0.97
N HIS A 305 -4.50 34.43 1.60
CA HIS A 305 -3.22 34.90 1.05
C HIS A 305 -2.70 34.08 -0.14
N TRP A 306 -2.88 32.76 -0.14
CA TRP A 306 -2.33 31.87 -1.18
C TRP A 306 -3.27 31.74 -2.39
N TYR A 307 -4.57 31.60 -2.13
CA TYR A 307 -5.57 31.37 -3.17
C TYR A 307 -6.30 32.67 -3.56
N GLY A 308 -6.14 33.74 -2.79
CA GLY A 308 -6.80 35.04 -2.99
C GLY A 308 -8.21 35.13 -2.40
N SER A 309 -8.92 34.02 -2.28
CA SER A 309 -10.22 33.95 -1.59
C SER A 309 -10.54 32.54 -1.13
N LEU A 310 -11.50 32.42 -0.21
CA LEU A 310 -12.01 31.13 0.24
C LEU A 310 -12.68 30.36 -0.92
N ASP A 311 -13.42 31.05 -1.79
CA ASP A 311 -14.10 30.43 -2.93
C ASP A 311 -13.12 29.82 -3.94
N LYS A 312 -11.98 30.48 -4.19
CA LYS A 312 -10.92 29.95 -5.07
C LYS A 312 -10.29 28.70 -4.47
N PHE A 313 -10.05 28.68 -3.16
CA PHE A 313 -9.58 27.49 -2.46
C PHE A 313 -10.60 26.34 -2.55
N GLU A 314 -11.87 26.60 -2.26
CA GLU A 314 -12.92 25.59 -2.36
C GLU A 314 -13.04 25.05 -3.79
N SER A 315 -12.98 25.92 -4.80
CA SER A 315 -12.97 25.52 -6.21
C SER A 315 -11.79 24.61 -6.56
N GLN A 316 -10.59 24.90 -6.05
CA GLN A 316 -9.42 24.04 -6.23
C GLN A 316 -9.56 22.69 -5.51
N VAL A 317 -10.17 22.69 -4.31
CA VAL A 317 -10.46 21.44 -3.58
C VAL A 317 -11.45 20.57 -4.36
N GLN A 318 -12.54 21.17 -4.83
CA GLN A 318 -13.60 20.51 -5.58
C GLN A 318 -13.13 20.00 -6.96
N SER A 319 -12.04 20.54 -7.50
CA SER A 319 -11.49 20.17 -8.82
C SER A 319 -10.21 19.35 -8.70
N GLU A 320 -9.06 19.99 -8.53
CA GLU A 320 -7.73 19.39 -8.57
C GLU A 320 -7.51 18.38 -7.43
N VAL A 321 -7.84 18.76 -6.20
CA VAL A 321 -7.65 17.89 -5.02
C VAL A 321 -8.57 16.67 -5.14
N ARG A 322 -9.84 16.87 -5.50
CA ARG A 322 -10.79 15.78 -5.77
C ARG A 322 -10.25 14.82 -6.84
N THR A 323 -9.81 15.35 -7.98
CA THR A 323 -9.31 14.53 -9.08
C THR A 323 -8.08 13.73 -8.66
N ALA A 324 -7.13 14.35 -7.95
CA ALA A 324 -5.94 13.69 -7.45
C ALA A 324 -6.28 12.61 -6.40
N LEU A 325 -7.23 12.87 -5.50
CA LEU A 325 -7.69 11.91 -4.48
C LEU A 325 -8.34 10.68 -5.09
N ILE A 326 -9.31 10.89 -5.98
CA ILE A 326 -10.06 9.81 -6.61
C ILE A 326 -9.16 8.99 -7.53
N ASP A 327 -8.26 9.62 -8.29
CA ASP A 327 -7.30 8.86 -9.10
C ASP A 327 -6.41 7.95 -8.25
N GLN A 328 -5.89 8.45 -7.12
CA GLN A 328 -5.05 7.65 -6.24
C GLN A 328 -5.84 6.49 -5.60
N LEU A 329 -7.02 6.77 -5.06
CA LEU A 329 -7.82 5.80 -4.32
C LEU A 329 -8.55 4.79 -5.21
N ALA A 330 -9.04 5.19 -6.39
CA ALA A 330 -9.81 4.35 -7.29
C ALA A 330 -8.94 3.63 -8.33
N ASN A 331 -7.82 4.21 -8.77
CA ASN A 331 -6.99 3.63 -9.83
C ASN A 331 -5.65 3.09 -9.35
N LYS A 332 -5.03 3.72 -8.34
CA LYS A 332 -3.63 3.46 -7.93
C LYS A 332 -3.47 2.77 -6.58
N SER A 333 -4.54 2.55 -5.83
CA SER A 333 -4.49 1.80 -4.55
C SER A 333 -3.88 0.41 -4.74
N MET A 334 -4.23 -0.30 -5.81
CA MET A 334 -3.62 -1.58 -6.19
C MET A 334 -2.65 -1.38 -7.35
N SER A 335 -1.44 -0.89 -7.04
CA SER A 335 -0.36 -0.77 -8.01
C SER A 335 0.21 -2.14 -8.40
N TYR A 336 0.73 -2.27 -9.62
CA TYR A 336 1.37 -3.49 -10.11
C TYR A 336 2.51 -3.96 -9.20
N GLN A 337 3.35 -3.03 -8.73
CA GLN A 337 4.45 -3.32 -7.81
C GLN A 337 3.94 -3.98 -6.50
N ARG A 338 2.90 -3.43 -5.86
CA ARG A 338 2.32 -4.02 -4.64
C ARG A 338 1.81 -5.44 -4.88
N LEU A 339 1.22 -5.73 -6.04
CA LEU A 339 0.77 -7.07 -6.40
C LEU A 339 1.96 -8.03 -6.60
N LEU A 340 3.03 -7.59 -7.26
CA LEU A 340 4.24 -8.41 -7.36
C LEU A 340 4.80 -8.75 -5.98
N LEU A 341 4.90 -7.77 -5.08
CA LEU A 341 5.37 -7.98 -3.72
C LEU A 341 4.47 -8.95 -2.96
N PHE A 342 3.15 -8.77 -3.04
CA PHE A 342 2.17 -9.65 -2.40
C PHE A 342 2.30 -11.13 -2.80
N PHE A 343 2.68 -11.41 -4.05
CA PHE A 343 2.79 -12.77 -4.59
C PHE A 343 4.21 -13.33 -4.59
N THR A 344 5.20 -12.72 -3.95
CA THR A 344 6.55 -13.31 -3.86
C THR A 344 6.60 -14.66 -3.14
N PRO A 345 5.73 -15.03 -2.17
CA PRO A 345 5.78 -16.37 -1.59
C PRO A 345 5.50 -17.48 -2.60
N TYR A 346 4.74 -17.16 -3.66
CA TYR A 346 4.56 -18.07 -4.79
C TYR A 346 5.89 -18.34 -5.50
N VAL A 347 6.73 -17.33 -5.71
CA VAL A 347 8.06 -17.51 -6.32
C VAL A 347 8.93 -18.40 -5.46
N TRP A 348 8.92 -18.21 -4.13
CA TRP A 348 9.75 -19.00 -3.21
C TRP A 348 9.38 -20.49 -3.22
N ILE A 349 8.08 -20.81 -3.21
CA ILE A 349 7.65 -22.21 -3.34
C ILE A 349 7.94 -22.76 -4.74
N ARG A 350 7.81 -21.96 -5.81
CA ARG A 350 8.13 -22.40 -7.17
C ARG A 350 9.61 -22.74 -7.36
N PHE A 351 10.51 -21.99 -6.73
CA PHE A 351 11.93 -22.32 -6.72
C PHE A 351 12.23 -23.69 -6.11
N GLU A 352 11.41 -24.17 -5.16
CA GLU A 352 11.54 -25.54 -4.63
C GLU A 352 11.33 -26.61 -5.72
N TYR A 353 10.30 -26.42 -6.58
CA TYR A 353 10.04 -27.34 -7.68
C TYR A 353 11.11 -27.24 -8.76
N THR A 354 11.53 -26.03 -9.10
CA THR A 354 12.64 -25.80 -10.04
C THR A 354 13.89 -26.53 -9.57
N ALA A 355 14.27 -26.38 -8.30
CA ALA A 355 15.47 -27.00 -7.75
C ALA A 355 15.40 -28.53 -7.73
N SER A 356 14.20 -29.13 -7.67
CA SER A 356 14.03 -30.59 -7.73
C SER A 356 14.43 -31.22 -9.07
N TYR A 357 14.64 -30.40 -10.11
CA TYR A 357 15.17 -30.81 -11.41
C TYR A 357 16.68 -30.59 -11.53
N GLY A 358 17.42 -30.64 -10.41
CA GLY A 358 18.88 -30.59 -10.40
C GLY A 358 19.49 -31.53 -11.45
N GLY A 359 20.40 -30.99 -12.27
CA GLY A 359 21.02 -31.71 -13.39
C GLY A 359 20.30 -31.57 -14.75
N ASP A 360 19.06 -31.07 -14.79
CA ASP A 360 18.32 -30.78 -16.04
C ASP A 360 18.06 -29.28 -16.19
N HIS A 361 19.06 -28.57 -16.71
CA HIS A 361 19.01 -27.12 -16.87
C HIS A 361 17.88 -26.63 -17.78
N ILE A 362 17.51 -27.39 -18.82
CA ILE A 362 16.43 -27.00 -19.72
C ILE A 362 15.10 -27.00 -18.96
N ARG A 363 14.84 -28.04 -18.19
CA ARG A 363 13.62 -28.15 -17.40
C ARG A 363 13.55 -27.11 -16.27
N GLN A 364 14.69 -26.81 -15.64
CA GLN A 364 14.79 -25.72 -14.67
C GLN A 364 14.41 -24.37 -15.31
N LEU A 365 14.95 -24.07 -16.50
CA LEU A 365 14.63 -22.83 -17.21
C LEU A 365 13.15 -22.75 -17.59
N VAL A 366 12.56 -23.84 -18.09
CA VAL A 366 11.12 -23.92 -18.41
C VAL A 366 10.27 -23.61 -17.18
N ASP A 367 10.57 -24.22 -16.03
CA ASP A 367 9.81 -24.02 -14.80
C ASP A 367 9.95 -22.59 -14.24
N LEU A 368 11.13 -22.00 -14.33
CA LEU A 368 11.35 -20.59 -13.99
C LEU A 368 10.54 -19.67 -14.90
N THR A 369 10.54 -19.90 -16.21
CA THR A 369 9.76 -19.09 -17.16
C THR A 369 8.27 -19.15 -16.86
N GLN A 370 7.73 -20.33 -16.53
CA GLN A 370 6.34 -20.47 -16.12
C GLN A 370 6.08 -19.72 -14.80
N THR A 371 6.97 -19.86 -13.82
CA THR A 371 6.90 -19.15 -12.54
C THR A 371 6.80 -17.64 -12.73
N PHE A 372 7.69 -17.07 -13.55
CA PHE A 372 7.66 -15.63 -13.85
C PHE A 372 6.42 -15.23 -14.65
N THR A 373 5.88 -16.11 -15.50
CA THR A 373 4.62 -15.86 -16.22
C THR A 373 3.46 -15.70 -15.24
N TYR A 374 3.30 -16.61 -14.28
CA TYR A 374 2.25 -16.50 -13.26
C TYR A 374 2.44 -15.27 -12.37
N TRP A 375 3.66 -15.06 -11.87
CA TRP A 375 3.98 -13.99 -10.93
C TRP A 375 3.84 -12.59 -11.56
N MET A 376 4.31 -12.41 -12.80
CA MET A 376 4.37 -11.10 -13.43
C MET A 376 3.16 -10.78 -14.32
N ALA A 377 2.49 -11.78 -14.91
CA ALA A 377 1.36 -11.54 -15.79
C ALA A 377 0.02 -11.90 -15.12
N VAL A 378 -0.14 -13.18 -14.78
CA VAL A 378 -1.44 -13.75 -14.40
C VAL A 378 -1.96 -13.18 -13.08
N TYR A 379 -1.18 -13.29 -12.01
CA TYR A 379 -1.65 -12.86 -10.68
C TYR A 379 -1.92 -11.35 -10.62
N PRO A 380 -1.04 -10.46 -11.13
CA PRO A 380 -1.33 -9.04 -11.14
C PRO A 380 -2.59 -8.70 -11.93
N PHE A 381 -2.77 -9.26 -13.12
CA PHE A 381 -3.96 -8.98 -13.92
C PHE A 381 -5.24 -9.50 -13.27
N MET A 382 -5.25 -10.74 -12.77
CA MET A 382 -6.40 -11.33 -12.08
C MET A 382 -6.85 -10.45 -10.91
N ASN A 383 -5.90 -9.98 -10.08
CA ASN A 383 -6.22 -9.14 -8.93
C ASN A 383 -6.65 -7.72 -9.32
N LYS A 384 -6.08 -7.17 -10.39
CA LYS A 384 -6.55 -5.90 -10.97
C LYS A 384 -7.98 -6.01 -11.46
N LEU A 385 -8.30 -7.08 -12.20
CA LEU A 385 -9.65 -7.37 -12.68
C LEU A 385 -10.62 -7.51 -11.51
N LEU A 386 -10.25 -8.29 -10.48
CA LEU A 386 -11.05 -8.43 -9.25
C LEU A 386 -11.34 -7.07 -8.62
N PHE A 387 -10.32 -6.24 -8.42
CA PHE A 387 -10.46 -4.90 -7.84
C PHE A 387 -11.38 -4.00 -8.69
N ARG A 388 -11.25 -4.03 -10.02
CA ARG A 388 -12.12 -3.26 -10.93
C ARG A 388 -13.57 -3.74 -10.91
N LEU A 389 -13.80 -5.05 -10.87
CA LEU A 389 -15.14 -5.62 -10.74
C LEU A 389 -15.76 -5.23 -9.39
N CYS A 390 -15.01 -5.29 -8.28
CA CYS A 390 -15.47 -4.80 -6.99
C CYS A 390 -15.86 -3.32 -7.04
N TYR A 391 -15.08 -2.48 -7.73
CA TYR A 391 -15.40 -1.06 -7.88
C TYR A 391 -16.63 -0.83 -8.76
N ARG A 392 -16.76 -1.58 -9.86
CA ARG A 392 -17.90 -1.51 -10.79
C ARG A 392 -19.21 -1.94 -10.14
N PHE A 393 -19.16 -2.99 -9.31
CA PHE A 393 -20.31 -3.58 -8.62
C PHE A 393 -20.36 -3.18 -7.14
N ARG A 394 -19.88 -1.98 -6.78
CA ARG A 394 -19.78 -1.52 -5.39
C ARG A 394 -21.12 -1.27 -4.68
N ALA A 395 -22.19 -0.98 -5.43
CA ALA A 395 -23.52 -0.66 -4.88
C ALA A 395 -24.00 -1.75 -3.92
N ARG A 396 -24.66 -1.36 -2.81
CA ARG A 396 -25.22 -2.32 -1.84
C ARG A 396 -26.46 -2.97 -2.42
N CYS A 397 -26.56 -4.29 -2.30
CA CYS A 397 -27.82 -4.99 -2.56
C CYS A 397 -28.83 -4.75 -1.42
N CYS A 398 -30.12 -4.89 -1.70
CA CYS A 398 -31.19 -4.68 -0.71
C CYS A 398 -31.11 -5.64 0.50
N ARG A 399 -30.47 -6.80 0.35
CA ARG A 399 -30.27 -7.79 1.43
C ARG A 399 -28.82 -8.21 1.52
N LEU A 400 -28.37 -8.50 2.75
CA LEU A 400 -26.98 -8.86 3.04
C LEU A 400 -26.50 -10.11 2.28
N HIS A 401 -27.31 -11.16 2.19
CA HIS A 401 -26.93 -12.38 1.47
C HIS A 401 -26.71 -12.14 -0.03
N TRP A 402 -27.53 -11.28 -0.66
CA TRP A 402 -27.31 -10.89 -2.06
C TRP A 402 -26.01 -10.10 -2.23
N ASP A 403 -25.67 -9.27 -1.25
CA ASP A 403 -24.40 -8.53 -1.25
C ASP A 403 -23.19 -9.47 -1.12
N ILE A 404 -23.29 -10.51 -0.28
CA ILE A 404 -22.24 -11.54 -0.15
C ILE A 404 -22.16 -12.37 -1.44
N LEU A 405 -23.29 -12.85 -1.97
CA LEU A 405 -23.33 -13.63 -3.21
C LEU A 405 -22.74 -12.87 -4.41
N LEU A 406 -23.02 -11.56 -4.53
CA LEU A 406 -22.42 -10.73 -5.57
C LEU A 406 -20.89 -10.62 -5.40
N SER A 407 -20.40 -10.58 -4.17
CA SER A 407 -18.94 -10.57 -3.90
C SER A 407 -18.30 -11.90 -4.31
N VAL A 408 -18.96 -13.03 -4.04
CA VAL A 408 -18.53 -14.35 -4.48
C VAL A 408 -18.58 -14.47 -6.00
N ALA A 409 -19.63 -13.97 -6.67
CA ALA A 409 -19.75 -13.98 -8.13
C ALA A 409 -18.63 -13.17 -8.82
N VAL A 410 -18.24 -12.03 -8.24
CA VAL A 410 -17.10 -11.23 -8.68
C VAL A 410 -15.79 -12.02 -8.58
N VAL A 411 -15.59 -12.75 -7.48
CA VAL A 411 -14.42 -13.63 -7.30
C VAL A 411 -14.42 -14.77 -8.30
N ILE A 412 -15.55 -15.45 -8.50
CA ILE A 412 -15.67 -16.54 -9.47
C ILE A 412 -15.31 -16.03 -10.87
N THR A 413 -15.79 -14.86 -11.27
CA THR A 413 -15.45 -14.25 -12.56
C THR A 413 -13.94 -14.04 -12.73
N ALA A 414 -13.27 -13.48 -11.72
CA ALA A 414 -11.82 -13.31 -11.75
C ALA A 414 -11.08 -14.66 -11.75
N PHE A 415 -11.60 -15.66 -11.03
CA PHE A 415 -11.00 -16.98 -10.95
C PHE A 415 -11.18 -17.81 -12.22
N LEU A 416 -12.28 -17.61 -12.97
CA LEU A 416 -12.49 -18.23 -14.29
C LEU A 416 -11.40 -17.83 -15.28
N TYR A 417 -10.89 -16.60 -15.21
CA TYR A 417 -9.72 -16.18 -15.99
C TYR A 417 -8.48 -17.01 -15.62
N TYR A 418 -8.21 -17.21 -14.32
CA TYR A 418 -7.11 -18.05 -13.86
C TYR A 418 -7.27 -19.51 -14.31
N ILE A 419 -8.46 -20.09 -14.18
CA ILE A 419 -8.75 -21.47 -14.62
C ILE A 419 -8.53 -21.59 -16.13
N THR A 420 -9.04 -20.65 -16.92
CA THR A 420 -8.89 -20.65 -18.38
C THR A 420 -7.42 -20.60 -18.77
N PHE A 421 -6.65 -19.71 -18.14
CA PHE A 421 -5.21 -19.64 -18.30
C PHE A 421 -4.52 -20.95 -17.92
N TYR A 422 -4.84 -21.51 -16.76
CA TYR A 422 -4.26 -22.75 -16.25
C TYR A 422 -4.54 -23.93 -17.19
N ILE A 423 -5.75 -24.03 -17.73
CA ILE A 423 -6.12 -25.04 -18.73
C ILE A 423 -5.29 -24.85 -20.01
N ILE A 424 -5.19 -23.63 -20.54
CA ILE A 424 -4.36 -23.34 -21.73
C ILE A 424 -2.90 -23.76 -21.46
N GLN A 425 -2.35 -23.39 -20.31
CA GLN A 425 -0.98 -23.76 -19.95
C GLN A 425 -0.82 -25.29 -19.83
N LEU A 426 -1.74 -25.98 -19.16
CA LEU A 426 -1.68 -27.42 -19.04
C LEU A 426 -1.72 -28.10 -20.42
N TYR A 427 -2.68 -27.75 -21.28
CA TYR A 427 -2.83 -28.41 -22.59
C TYR A 427 -1.69 -28.11 -23.54
N VAL A 428 -1.23 -26.85 -23.59
CA VAL A 428 -0.16 -26.43 -24.53
C VAL A 428 1.22 -26.88 -24.06
N PHE A 429 1.50 -26.86 -22.74
CA PHE A 429 2.85 -27.06 -22.23
C PHE A 429 3.09 -28.44 -21.60
N GLN A 430 2.06 -29.21 -21.21
CA GLN A 430 2.30 -30.59 -20.78
C GLN A 430 2.80 -31.48 -21.93
N GLN A 431 2.42 -31.18 -23.17
CA GLN A 431 2.88 -31.93 -24.34
C GLN A 431 4.36 -31.66 -24.67
N ASN A 432 4.91 -30.54 -24.19
CA ASN A 432 6.21 -30.00 -24.60
C ASN A 432 7.08 -29.60 -23.38
N LYS A 433 7.30 -30.54 -22.45
CA LYS A 433 7.99 -30.29 -21.17
C LYS A 433 9.45 -29.80 -21.27
N HIS A 434 10.07 -29.89 -22.45
CA HIS A 434 11.43 -29.40 -22.73
C HIS A 434 11.46 -28.25 -23.75
N ASP A 435 10.31 -27.72 -24.16
CA ASP A 435 10.24 -26.64 -25.14
C ASP A 435 10.36 -25.27 -24.44
N LEU A 436 11.60 -24.86 -24.28
CA LEU A 436 11.95 -23.54 -23.75
C LEU A 436 11.43 -22.40 -24.63
N VAL A 437 11.43 -22.58 -25.95
CA VAL A 437 11.01 -21.54 -26.90
C VAL A 437 9.53 -21.26 -26.73
N LEU A 438 8.71 -22.29 -26.67
CA LEU A 438 7.27 -22.15 -26.43
C LEU A 438 7.01 -21.46 -25.08
N SER A 439 7.77 -21.81 -24.04
CA SER A 439 7.62 -21.22 -22.70
C SER A 439 7.97 -19.73 -22.69
N MET A 440 9.02 -19.33 -23.40
CA MET A 440 9.40 -17.92 -23.56
C MET A 440 8.37 -17.13 -24.36
N ILE A 441 7.84 -17.72 -25.44
CA ILE A 441 6.73 -17.11 -26.22
C ILE A 441 5.53 -16.87 -25.30
N SER A 442 5.16 -17.86 -24.49
CA SER A 442 4.11 -17.76 -23.47
C SER A 442 4.31 -16.56 -22.55
N LEU A 443 5.50 -16.46 -21.94
CA LEU A 443 5.84 -15.38 -21.02
C LEU A 443 5.67 -14.01 -21.70
N VAL A 444 6.27 -13.82 -22.87
CA VAL A 444 6.22 -12.55 -23.60
C VAL A 444 4.79 -12.20 -24.01
N SER A 445 4.03 -13.16 -24.54
CA SER A 445 2.62 -12.95 -24.92
C SER A 445 1.77 -12.54 -23.73
N TRP A 446 1.89 -13.21 -22.59
CA TRP A 446 1.09 -12.90 -21.41
C TRP A 446 1.51 -11.61 -20.71
N LEU A 447 2.80 -11.27 -20.74
CA LEU A 447 3.26 -9.95 -20.30
C LEU A 447 2.69 -8.85 -21.19
N ALA A 448 2.67 -9.03 -22.51
CA ALA A 448 2.08 -8.07 -23.44
C ALA A 448 0.57 -7.90 -23.20
N VAL A 449 -0.17 -9.01 -23.09
CA VAL A 449 -1.62 -8.99 -22.77
C VAL A 449 -1.85 -8.29 -21.43
N THR A 450 -1.07 -8.63 -20.40
CA THR A 450 -1.20 -8.01 -19.08
C THR A 450 -0.89 -6.52 -19.13
N ALA A 451 0.15 -6.09 -19.85
CA ALA A 451 0.49 -4.68 -19.99
C ALA A 451 -0.61 -3.88 -20.71
N ILE A 452 -1.21 -4.45 -21.76
CA ILE A 452 -2.33 -3.84 -22.49
C ILE A 452 -3.55 -3.74 -21.56
N LEU A 453 -3.95 -4.85 -20.96
CA LEU A 453 -5.13 -4.91 -20.11
C LEU A 453 -4.95 -4.08 -18.84
N TRP A 454 -3.75 -3.99 -18.27
CA TRP A 454 -3.47 -3.13 -17.12
C TRP A 454 -3.70 -1.64 -17.39
N ARG A 455 -3.50 -1.20 -18.64
CA ARG A 455 -3.78 0.19 -19.05
C ARG A 455 -5.27 0.43 -19.29
N ILE A 456 -5.97 -0.56 -19.82
CA ILE A 456 -7.41 -0.47 -20.14
C ILE A 456 -8.26 -0.62 -18.88
N THR A 457 -7.85 -1.52 -17.98
CA THR A 457 -8.58 -1.85 -16.75
C THR A 457 -8.37 -0.81 -15.69
#